data_AF-A0A2V6GCM9-F1
#
_entry.id   AF-A0A2V6GCM9-F1
#
_cell.length_a   1.000
_cell.length_b   1.000
_cell.length_c   1.000
_cell.angle_alpha   90.00
_cell.angle_beta   90.00
_cell.angle_gamma   90.00
#
_symmetry.space_group_name_H-M   'P 1'
#
loop_
_entity.id
_entity.type
_entity.pdbx_description
1 polymer ?
#
loop_
_entity_poly.entity_id
_entity_poly.type
_entity_poly.pdbx_seq_one_letter_code
_entity_poly.pdbx_strand_id
1 'polypeptide(L)'
;MANFFPRWTNWVPLKLVVCAIVIACGLSGATWYYATPRYTKIGYRPIQPVPFPHDIHVTQLGMDCRYCHSFVDVAAHSNVPNTQTCMNCHTQVAKDNPKLEPVRESWKTGKPIEWVWIHRTVDYVFYNHAAHVNRGISCFSCHGSVNHMPVVYMAKPHSMGWCLECHRHPENFLRPEDQVFNLDWKPEDVQPAEFVAKYGQPHDARDDFSKKKKLTQTEIGETLKERWNINPPTNCQGCHR
;
A
#
# COMPACT_ATOMS: atom_id res chain seq x y z
N MET A 1 -49.68 42.56 34.64
CA MET A 1 -48.26 42.28 34.36
C MET A 1 -48.07 42.38 32.86
N ALA A 2 -47.24 43.32 32.38
CA ALA A 2 -46.94 43.42 30.96
C ALA A 2 -46.16 42.17 30.54
N ASN A 3 -46.61 41.47 29.50
CA ASN A 3 -45.83 40.40 28.90
C ASN A 3 -44.60 41.02 28.26
N PHE A 4 -43.45 40.92 28.92
CA PHE A 4 -42.18 41.46 28.41
C PHE A 4 -41.72 40.78 27.11
N PHE A 5 -42.19 39.56 26.83
CA PHE A 5 -41.85 38.81 25.62
C PHE A 5 -43.11 38.43 24.82
N PRO A 6 -43.10 38.62 23.49
CA PRO A 6 -44.19 38.15 22.63
C PRO A 6 -44.32 36.62 22.64
N ARG A 7 -45.53 36.09 22.41
CA ARG A 7 -45.82 34.64 22.43
C ARG A 7 -44.95 33.78 21.49
N TRP A 8 -44.44 34.36 20.40
CA TRP A 8 -43.53 33.63 19.48
C TRP A 8 -42.19 33.27 20.13
N THR A 9 -41.81 33.96 21.20
CA THR A 9 -40.56 33.72 21.96
C THR A 9 -40.55 32.33 22.61
N ASN A 10 -41.71 31.74 22.91
CA ASN A 10 -41.78 30.37 23.47
C ASN A 10 -41.23 29.30 22.51
N TRP A 11 -41.19 29.58 21.20
CA TRP A 11 -40.60 28.68 20.20
C TRP A 11 -39.09 28.86 20.03
N VAL A 12 -38.52 29.97 20.52
CA VAL A 12 -37.09 30.27 20.37
C VAL A 12 -36.21 29.23 21.06
N PRO A 13 -36.45 28.82 22.32
CA PRO A 13 -35.66 27.77 22.97
C PRO A 13 -35.69 26.45 22.19
N LEU A 14 -36.86 26.03 21.69
CA LEU A 14 -36.99 24.80 20.92
C LEU A 14 -36.20 24.87 19.60
N LYS A 15 -36.32 25.99 18.86
CA LYS A 15 -35.55 26.19 17.62
C LYS A 15 -34.05 26.21 17.87
N LEU A 16 -33.59 26.87 18.94
CA LEU A 16 -32.18 26.89 19.33
C LEU A 16 -31.66 25.50 19.68
N VAL A 17 -32.42 24.71 20.44
CA VAL A 17 -32.06 23.32 20.77
C VAL A 17 -31.95 22.47 19.51
N VAL A 18 -32.93 22.56 18.60
CA VAL A 18 -32.89 21.81 17.33
C VAL A 18 -31.70 22.24 16.47
N CYS A 19 -31.45 23.55 16.31
CA CYS A 19 -30.29 24.05 15.58
C CYS A 19 -28.97 23.58 16.22
N ALA A 20 -28.86 23.61 17.55
CA ALA A 20 -27.68 23.14 18.25
C ALA A 20 -27.44 21.64 18.04
N ILE A 21 -28.48 20.82 18.09
CA ILE A 21 -28.39 19.37 17.80
C ILE A 21 -27.95 19.13 16.36
N VAL A 22 -28.56 19.81 15.38
CA VAL A 22 -28.19 19.66 13.96
C VAL A 22 -26.74 20.06 13.72
N ILE A 23 -26.29 21.18 14.32
CA ILE A 23 -24.89 21.62 14.22
C ILE A 23 -23.96 20.62 14.88
N ALA A 24 -24.27 20.16 16.10
CA ALA A 24 -23.43 19.21 16.81
C ALA A 24 -23.32 17.88 16.06
N CYS A 25 -24.44 17.30 15.60
CA CYS A 25 -24.45 16.08 14.79
C CYS A 25 -23.74 16.28 13.46
N GLY A 26 -23.96 17.42 12.78
CA GLY A 26 -23.31 17.74 11.52
C GLY A 26 -21.79 17.87 11.66
N LEU A 27 -21.31 18.61 12.66
CA LEU A 27 -19.88 18.74 12.95
C LEU A 27 -19.26 17.41 13.38
N SER A 28 -19.95 16.62 14.19
CA SER A 28 -19.48 15.30 14.63
C SER A 28 -19.36 14.34 13.45
N GLY A 29 -20.38 14.27 12.58
CA GLY A 29 -20.37 13.46 11.37
C GLY A 29 -19.32 13.90 10.35
N ALA A 30 -19.18 15.21 10.14
CA ALA A 30 -18.16 15.77 9.26
C ALA A 30 -16.74 15.46 9.78
N THR A 31 -16.50 15.68 11.07
CA THR A 31 -15.21 15.36 11.69
C THR A 31 -14.92 13.86 11.61
N TRP A 32 -15.91 13.03 11.93
CA TRP A 32 -15.78 11.57 11.83
C TRP A 32 -15.44 11.10 10.42
N TYR A 33 -16.00 11.72 9.38
CA TYR A 33 -15.73 11.32 8.00
C TYR A 33 -14.38 11.88 7.50
N TYR A 34 -14.18 13.19 7.61
CA TYR A 34 -13.05 13.89 6.99
C TYR A 34 -11.75 13.81 7.80
N ALA A 35 -11.81 13.65 9.13
CA ALA A 35 -10.61 13.51 9.96
C ALA A 35 -10.10 12.06 10.04
N THR A 36 -10.65 11.12 9.25
CA THR A 36 -10.16 9.74 9.26
C THR A 36 -8.75 9.63 8.66
N PRO A 37 -7.87 8.77 9.22
CA PRO A 37 -6.54 8.50 8.67
C PRO A 37 -6.54 7.90 7.26
N ARG A 38 -7.71 7.60 6.69
CA ARG A 38 -7.85 7.08 5.33
C ARG A 38 -7.36 8.07 4.27
N TYR A 39 -7.31 9.37 4.58
CA TYR A 39 -7.00 10.41 3.59
C TYR A 39 -5.75 11.23 3.92
N THR A 40 -5.16 11.07 5.10
CA THR A 40 -4.20 12.04 5.66
C THR A 40 -2.87 12.19 4.91
N LYS A 41 -2.47 11.20 4.09
CA LYS A 41 -1.20 11.24 3.35
C LYS A 41 -1.29 10.73 1.90
N ILE A 42 -2.46 10.33 1.44
CA ILE A 42 -2.61 9.82 0.08
C ILE A 42 -2.21 10.90 -0.93
N GLY A 43 -1.41 10.54 -1.91
CA GLY A 43 -0.93 11.45 -2.95
C GLY A 43 0.27 12.30 -2.52
N TYR A 44 0.80 12.13 -1.30
CA TYR A 44 2.06 12.75 -0.90
C TYR A 44 3.18 12.34 -1.88
N ARG A 45 3.79 13.35 -2.52
CA ARG A 45 4.76 13.23 -3.60
C ARG A 45 5.86 14.30 -3.44
N PRO A 46 6.86 14.07 -2.59
CA PRO A 46 7.93 15.03 -2.38
C PRO A 46 8.79 15.16 -3.64
N ILE A 47 9.42 16.32 -3.79
CA ILE A 47 10.44 16.53 -4.82
C ILE A 47 11.67 15.70 -4.41
N GLN A 48 12.12 14.84 -5.33
CA GLN A 48 13.31 14.02 -5.14
C GLN A 48 14.56 14.75 -5.66
N PRO A 49 15.75 14.47 -5.09
CA PRO A 49 17.00 15.04 -5.59
C PRO A 49 17.31 14.62 -7.03
N VAL A 50 16.89 13.40 -7.41
CA VAL A 50 17.00 12.87 -8.77
C VAL A 50 15.62 12.40 -9.22
N PRO A 51 15.13 12.82 -10.40
CA PRO A 51 13.89 12.29 -10.95
C PRO A 51 14.12 10.83 -11.37
N PHE A 52 13.41 9.90 -10.72
CA PHE A 52 13.48 8.48 -11.00
C PHE A 52 12.11 7.95 -11.48
N PRO A 53 11.88 7.93 -12.81
CA PRO A 53 10.64 7.41 -13.40
C PRO A 53 10.62 5.88 -13.34
N HIS A 54 9.78 5.31 -12.48
CA HIS A 54 9.66 3.85 -12.34
C HIS A 54 9.00 3.22 -13.56
N ASP A 55 8.19 3.96 -14.30
CA ASP A 55 7.56 3.52 -15.55
C ASP A 55 8.56 3.18 -16.65
N ILE A 56 9.64 3.94 -16.77
CA ILE A 56 10.71 3.62 -17.71
C ILE A 56 11.44 2.34 -17.27
N HIS A 57 11.84 2.27 -16.00
CA HIS A 57 12.67 1.16 -15.51
C HIS A 57 11.90 -0.16 -15.42
N VAL A 58 10.65 -0.13 -14.98
CA VAL A 58 9.84 -1.33 -14.75
C VAL A 58 9.04 -1.68 -16.00
N THR A 59 8.21 -0.77 -16.50
CA THR A 59 7.27 -1.10 -17.59
C THR A 59 7.93 -1.11 -18.96
N GLN A 60 8.80 -0.14 -19.28
CA GLN A 60 9.43 -0.10 -20.61
C GLN A 60 10.65 -1.04 -20.71
N LEU A 61 11.43 -1.17 -19.63
CA LEU A 61 12.65 -1.98 -19.62
C LEU A 61 12.48 -3.37 -18.99
N GLY A 62 11.35 -3.64 -18.33
CA GLY A 62 11.05 -4.95 -17.74
C GLY A 62 11.91 -5.29 -16.52
N MET A 63 12.47 -4.30 -15.80
CA MET A 63 13.31 -4.57 -14.63
C MET A 63 12.48 -5.12 -13.47
N ASP A 64 12.95 -6.22 -12.88
CA ASP A 64 12.39 -6.76 -11.64
C ASP A 64 12.65 -5.79 -10.47
N CYS A 65 11.66 -5.65 -9.59
CA CYS A 65 11.72 -4.75 -8.43
C CYS A 65 12.95 -5.00 -7.56
N ARG A 66 13.37 -6.27 -7.42
CA ARG A 66 14.49 -6.72 -6.59
C ARG A 66 15.86 -6.34 -7.14
N TYR A 67 15.96 -5.92 -8.41
CA TYR A 67 17.23 -5.43 -8.94
C TYR A 67 17.73 -4.21 -8.17
N CYS A 68 16.81 -3.29 -7.83
CA CYS A 68 17.12 -2.11 -7.01
C CYS A 68 16.80 -2.33 -5.54
N HIS A 69 15.68 -2.99 -5.23
CA HIS A 69 15.19 -3.24 -3.87
C HIS A 69 15.57 -4.63 -3.37
N SER A 70 16.87 -4.95 -3.44
CA SER A 70 17.43 -6.29 -3.27
C SER A 70 17.19 -6.97 -1.92
N PHE A 71 16.82 -6.23 -0.88
CA PHE A 71 16.57 -6.80 0.45
C PHE A 71 15.09 -7.01 0.79
N VAL A 72 14.18 -6.73 -0.15
CA VAL A 72 12.73 -6.77 0.10
C VAL A 72 12.22 -8.13 0.57
N ASP A 73 12.83 -9.22 0.12
CA ASP A 73 12.44 -10.61 0.40
C ASP A 73 13.29 -11.29 1.50
N VAL A 74 14.36 -10.64 1.97
CA VAL A 74 15.24 -11.22 2.99
C VAL A 74 15.31 -10.40 4.28
N ALA A 75 15.01 -9.10 4.23
CA ALA A 75 15.14 -8.20 5.36
C ALA A 75 13.81 -7.53 5.76
N ALA A 76 13.78 -7.02 6.98
CA ALA A 76 12.64 -6.25 7.46
C ALA A 76 12.49 -4.91 6.72
N HIS A 77 13.61 -4.27 6.41
CA HIS A 77 13.66 -3.02 5.68
C HIS A 77 14.07 -3.26 4.23
N SER A 78 13.26 -2.79 3.28
CA SER A 78 13.63 -2.76 1.86
C SER A 78 14.53 -1.55 1.60
N ASN A 79 15.71 -1.81 1.04
CA ASN A 79 16.69 -0.76 0.76
C ASN A 79 16.24 0.15 -0.39
N VAL A 80 16.68 1.40 -0.35
CA VAL A 80 16.82 2.23 -1.56
C VAL A 80 18.16 1.84 -2.21
N PRO A 81 18.25 1.71 -3.55
CA PRO A 81 19.49 1.32 -4.20
C PRO A 81 20.62 2.31 -3.89
N ASN A 82 21.84 1.79 -3.81
CA ASN A 82 23.03 2.63 -3.75
C ASN A 82 23.33 3.23 -5.14
N THR A 83 24.22 4.22 -5.18
CA THR A 83 24.62 4.88 -6.43
C THR A 83 25.25 3.92 -7.44
N GLN A 84 25.90 2.84 -6.97
CA GLN A 84 26.52 1.85 -7.85
C GLN A 84 25.48 1.14 -8.72
N THR A 85 24.31 0.78 -8.18
CA THR A 85 23.21 0.19 -8.95
C THR A 85 22.82 1.08 -10.15
N CYS A 86 22.77 2.40 -9.95
CA CYS A 86 22.51 3.35 -11.04
C CYS A 86 23.65 3.38 -12.07
N MET A 87 24.89 3.37 -11.60
CA MET A 87 26.08 3.49 -12.45
C MET A 87 26.42 2.23 -13.24
N ASN A 88 25.83 1.07 -12.90
CA ASN A 88 25.92 -0.15 -13.70
C ASN A 88 25.49 0.07 -15.17
N CYS A 89 24.53 0.98 -15.40
CA CYS A 89 24.05 1.32 -16.75
C CYS A 89 24.31 2.78 -17.12
N HIS A 90 24.15 3.73 -16.18
CA HIS A 90 24.24 5.17 -16.48
C HIS A 90 25.67 5.68 -16.76
N THR A 91 26.67 4.79 -16.73
CA THR A 91 27.97 5.04 -17.36
C THR A 91 27.89 5.11 -18.89
N GLN A 92 26.85 4.52 -19.49
CA GLN A 92 26.65 4.44 -20.95
C GLN A 92 25.26 4.95 -21.37
N VAL A 93 24.22 4.64 -20.59
CA VAL A 93 22.83 5.00 -20.92
C VAL A 93 22.48 6.38 -20.36
N ALA A 94 22.06 7.29 -21.23
CA ALA A 94 21.70 8.67 -20.87
C ALA A 94 22.80 9.38 -20.03
N LYS A 95 24.06 9.01 -20.25
CA LYS A 95 25.23 9.40 -19.46
C LYS A 95 25.32 10.92 -19.24
N ASP A 96 25.05 11.70 -20.28
CA ASP A 96 25.19 13.16 -20.29
C ASP A 96 23.89 13.90 -19.95
N ASN A 97 22.84 13.18 -19.53
CA ASN A 97 21.58 13.80 -19.15
C ASN A 97 21.80 14.70 -17.91
N PRO A 98 21.45 16.00 -17.95
CA PRO A 98 21.64 16.90 -16.83
C PRO A 98 20.87 16.46 -15.58
N LYS A 99 19.74 15.76 -15.73
CA LYS A 99 18.94 15.24 -14.61
C LYS A 99 19.68 14.20 -13.75
N LEU A 100 20.70 13.56 -14.30
CA LEU A 100 21.52 12.56 -13.60
C LEU A 100 22.77 13.16 -12.93
N GLU A 101 22.94 14.48 -12.95
CA GLU A 101 24.11 15.12 -12.30
C GLU A 101 24.27 14.73 -10.84
N PRO A 102 23.21 14.67 -10.00
CA PRO A 102 23.39 14.25 -8.60
C PRO A 102 23.84 12.79 -8.46
N VAL A 103 23.48 11.91 -9.41
CA VAL A 103 23.97 10.52 -9.45
C VAL A 103 25.46 10.48 -9.78
N ARG A 104 25.88 11.26 -10.79
CA ARG A 104 27.30 11.37 -11.17
C ARG A 104 28.15 11.98 -10.06
N GLU A 105 27.63 13.00 -9.38
CA GLU A 105 28.31 13.64 -8.26
C GLU A 105 28.44 12.68 -7.08
N SER A 106 27.38 11.94 -6.76
CA SER A 106 27.41 10.88 -5.76
C SER A 106 28.47 9.81 -6.09
N TRP A 107 28.59 9.43 -7.37
CA TRP A 107 29.59 8.47 -7.82
C TRP A 107 31.04 8.97 -7.69
N LYS A 108 31.29 10.24 -8.06
CA LYS A 108 32.63 10.85 -7.98
C LYS A 108 33.09 11.08 -6.55
N THR A 109 32.18 11.55 -5.69
CA THR A 109 32.51 11.98 -4.32
C THR A 109 32.36 10.88 -3.28
N GLY A 110 31.63 9.81 -3.60
CA GLY A 110 31.25 8.77 -2.65
C GLY A 110 30.15 9.19 -1.67
N LYS A 111 29.65 10.43 -1.73
CA LYS A 111 28.55 10.88 -0.89
C LYS A 111 27.23 10.28 -1.41
N PRO A 112 26.38 9.68 -0.56
CA PRO A 112 25.13 9.08 -1.01
C PRO A 112 24.11 10.13 -1.47
N ILE A 113 23.20 9.73 -2.35
CA ILE A 113 22.06 10.55 -2.76
C ILE A 113 21.09 10.67 -1.56
N GLU A 114 20.73 11.90 -1.19
CA GLU A 114 19.82 12.19 -0.08
C GLU A 114 18.36 12.06 -0.51
N TRP A 115 17.90 10.81 -0.69
CA TRP A 115 16.52 10.52 -1.06
C TRP A 115 15.52 10.99 0.01
N VAL A 116 14.39 11.53 -0.45
CA VAL A 116 13.28 11.90 0.44
C VAL A 116 12.33 10.71 0.57
N TRP A 117 12.27 10.14 1.76
CA TRP A 117 11.41 8.99 2.05
C TRP A 117 9.92 9.35 1.94
N ILE A 118 9.19 8.57 1.16
CA ILE A 118 7.74 8.74 0.94
C ILE A 118 6.96 7.87 1.93
N HIS A 119 7.35 6.60 2.05
CA HIS A 119 6.73 5.63 2.93
C HIS A 119 7.60 5.45 4.17
N ARG A 120 7.13 5.94 5.31
CA ARG A 120 7.75 5.72 6.62
C ARG A 120 6.67 5.47 7.64
N THR A 121 6.72 4.29 8.26
CA THR A 121 5.96 4.02 9.48
C THR A 121 6.59 4.80 10.63
N VAL A 122 5.81 5.08 11.66
CA VAL A 122 6.31 5.65 12.91
C VAL A 122 7.34 4.72 13.56
N ASP A 123 8.31 5.28 14.27
CA ASP A 123 9.48 4.52 14.75
C ASP A 123 9.16 3.47 15.81
N TYR A 124 7.99 3.56 16.47
CA TYR A 124 7.47 2.55 17.40
C TYR A 124 6.65 1.44 16.70
N VAL A 125 6.69 1.38 15.36
CA VAL A 125 6.10 0.33 14.54
C VAL A 125 7.23 -0.40 13.81
N PHE A 126 7.47 -1.62 14.22
CA PHE A 126 8.33 -2.56 13.52
C PHE A 126 7.57 -3.20 12.36
N TYR A 127 7.96 -2.88 11.13
CA TYR A 127 7.46 -3.49 9.91
C TYR A 127 8.55 -4.37 9.26
N ASN A 128 8.15 -5.51 8.70
CA ASN A 128 9.07 -6.45 8.05
C ASN A 128 8.62 -6.80 6.63
N HIS A 129 9.31 -6.30 5.59
CA HIS A 129 8.99 -6.58 4.19
C HIS A 129 9.02 -8.08 3.87
N ALA A 130 10.13 -8.77 4.22
CA ALA A 130 10.30 -10.20 3.96
C ALA A 130 9.15 -11.05 4.51
N ALA A 131 8.62 -10.69 5.68
CA ALA A 131 7.48 -11.40 6.29
C ALA A 131 6.20 -11.34 5.42
N HIS A 132 6.02 -10.29 4.63
CA HIS A 132 4.85 -10.09 3.78
C HIS A 132 5.06 -10.66 2.38
N VAL A 133 6.16 -10.29 1.71
CA VAL A 133 6.39 -10.72 0.31
C VAL A 133 6.57 -12.24 0.20
N ASN A 134 7.25 -12.86 1.18
CA ASN A 134 7.41 -14.32 1.21
C ASN A 134 6.11 -15.07 1.56
N ARG A 135 5.05 -14.35 1.90
CA ARG A 135 3.72 -14.89 2.20
C ARG A 135 2.68 -14.46 1.17
N GLY A 136 3.10 -14.08 -0.05
CA GLY A 136 2.18 -13.84 -1.15
C GLY A 136 1.58 -12.43 -1.18
N ILE A 137 2.10 -11.48 -0.40
CA ILE A 137 1.63 -10.08 -0.44
C ILE A 137 2.47 -9.30 -1.46
N SER A 138 1.81 -8.84 -2.52
CA SER A 138 2.45 -8.05 -3.58
C SER A 138 2.75 -6.61 -3.17
N CYS A 139 3.81 -6.05 -3.75
CA CYS A 139 4.14 -4.63 -3.68
C CYS A 139 2.94 -3.74 -4.07
N PHE A 140 2.11 -4.19 -5.02
CA PHE A 140 0.93 -3.46 -5.49
C PHE A 140 -0.07 -3.16 -4.37
N SER A 141 -0.29 -4.12 -3.46
CA SER A 141 -1.27 -3.99 -2.38
C SER A 141 -0.96 -2.81 -1.46
N CYS A 142 0.33 -2.53 -1.23
CA CYS A 142 0.82 -1.50 -0.32
C CYS A 142 1.26 -0.22 -1.04
N HIS A 143 1.91 -0.31 -2.19
CA HIS A 143 2.52 0.82 -2.90
C HIS A 143 1.73 1.25 -4.16
N GLY A 144 0.71 0.49 -4.55
CA GLY A 144 -0.05 0.73 -5.77
C GLY A 144 0.76 0.38 -7.03
N SER A 145 0.32 0.92 -8.17
CA SER A 145 0.92 0.63 -9.48
C SER A 145 2.21 1.41 -9.72
N VAL A 146 3.23 1.17 -8.91
CA VAL A 146 4.54 1.86 -8.98
C VAL A 146 5.20 1.68 -10.35
N ASN A 147 4.97 0.54 -11.01
CA ASN A 147 5.36 0.28 -12.39
C ASN A 147 4.83 1.30 -13.41
N HIS A 148 3.78 2.05 -13.08
CA HIS A 148 3.22 3.11 -13.95
C HIS A 148 3.33 4.49 -13.30
N MET A 149 4.23 4.67 -12.32
CA MET A 149 4.46 5.95 -11.64
C MET A 149 5.72 6.66 -12.18
N PRO A 150 5.58 7.75 -12.96
CA PRO A 150 6.70 8.62 -13.31
C PRO A 150 7.32 9.32 -12.09
N VAL A 151 6.50 9.57 -11.07
CA VAL A 151 6.91 10.05 -9.75
C VAL A 151 6.13 9.25 -8.72
N VAL A 152 6.84 8.58 -7.81
CA VAL A 152 6.21 7.79 -6.75
C VAL A 152 5.43 8.73 -5.83
N TYR A 153 4.24 8.27 -5.44
CA TYR A 153 3.41 8.92 -4.45
C TYR A 153 2.85 7.89 -3.47
N MET A 154 2.37 8.37 -2.33
CA MET A 154 1.75 7.51 -1.33
C MET A 154 0.36 7.05 -1.80
N ALA A 155 0.29 5.84 -2.36
CA ALA A 155 -0.95 5.29 -2.93
C ALA A 155 -1.93 4.75 -1.88
N LYS A 156 -1.43 4.34 -0.72
CA LYS A 156 -2.22 3.78 0.39
C LYS A 156 -1.97 4.56 1.69
N PRO A 157 -2.90 4.54 2.66
CA PRO A 157 -2.77 5.32 3.89
C PRO A 157 -1.68 4.84 4.86
N HIS A 158 -1.37 3.54 4.86
CA HIS A 158 -0.47 2.89 5.85
C HIS A 158 -0.80 3.22 7.31
N SER A 159 -2.09 3.36 7.62
CA SER A 159 -2.59 3.51 8.99
C SER A 159 -2.74 2.16 9.67
N MET A 160 -2.72 2.12 11.00
CA MET A 160 -2.95 0.88 11.77
C MET A 160 -4.25 0.19 11.38
N GLY A 161 -5.35 0.94 11.23
CA GLY A 161 -6.64 0.37 10.83
C GLY A 161 -6.60 -0.28 9.45
N TRP A 162 -5.85 0.30 8.51
CA TRP A 162 -5.64 -0.28 7.18
C TRP A 162 -4.78 -1.55 7.24
N CYS A 163 -3.70 -1.57 8.03
CA CYS A 163 -2.90 -2.77 8.23
C CYS A 163 -3.70 -3.91 8.88
N LEU A 164 -4.48 -3.58 9.92
CA LEU A 164 -5.30 -4.56 10.63
C LEU A 164 -6.44 -5.12 9.79
N GLU A 165 -6.99 -4.34 8.86
CA GLU A 165 -7.97 -4.84 7.89
C GLU A 165 -7.37 -5.98 7.06
N CYS A 166 -6.17 -5.78 6.52
CA CYS A 166 -5.45 -6.82 5.80
C CYS A 166 -5.07 -8.01 6.70
N HIS A 167 -4.69 -7.77 7.97
CA HIS A 167 -4.33 -8.85 8.88
C HIS A 167 -5.54 -9.70 9.30
N ARG A 168 -6.73 -9.11 9.37
CA ARG A 168 -7.99 -9.82 9.65
C ARG A 168 -8.49 -10.58 8.42
N HIS A 169 -8.31 -10.00 7.23
CA HIS A 169 -8.79 -10.53 5.96
C HIS A 169 -7.67 -10.65 4.91
N PRO A 170 -6.62 -11.45 5.16
CA PRO A 170 -5.49 -11.57 4.24
C PRO A 170 -5.89 -12.19 2.89
N GLU A 171 -6.92 -13.03 2.86
CA GLU A 171 -7.46 -13.66 1.65
C GLU A 171 -7.81 -12.64 0.54
N ASN A 172 -8.14 -11.40 0.91
CA ASN A 172 -8.46 -10.36 -0.06
C ASN A 172 -7.22 -9.78 -0.79
N PHE A 173 -6.00 -10.18 -0.39
CA PHE A 173 -4.75 -9.59 -0.89
C PHE A 173 -3.67 -10.59 -1.27
N LEU A 174 -3.83 -11.86 -0.91
CA LEU A 174 -2.87 -12.93 -1.20
C LEU A 174 -2.81 -13.28 -2.68
N ARG A 175 -1.61 -13.56 -3.18
CA ARG A 175 -1.33 -13.95 -4.56
C ARG A 175 -0.38 -15.15 -4.62
N PRO A 176 -0.38 -15.91 -5.72
CA PRO A 176 0.64 -16.93 -5.99
C PRO A 176 2.07 -16.38 -5.84
N GLU A 177 3.02 -17.19 -5.36
CA GLU A 177 4.37 -16.72 -5.06
C GLU A 177 5.13 -16.15 -6.26
N ASP A 178 4.85 -16.67 -7.46
CA ASP A 178 5.42 -16.21 -8.72
C ASP A 178 4.83 -14.87 -9.20
N GLN A 179 3.72 -14.43 -8.60
CA GLN A 179 2.98 -13.21 -8.98
C GLN A 179 3.15 -12.08 -7.95
N VAL A 180 3.95 -12.28 -6.90
CA VAL A 180 4.19 -11.27 -5.85
C VAL A 180 4.79 -9.98 -6.42
N PHE A 181 5.76 -10.09 -7.33
CA PHE A 181 6.43 -8.95 -7.95
C PHE A 181 5.80 -8.50 -9.28
N ASN A 182 4.72 -9.17 -9.72
CA ASN A 182 3.95 -8.75 -10.87
C ASN A 182 2.86 -7.75 -10.44
N LEU A 183 3.10 -6.46 -10.72
CA LEU A 183 2.18 -5.38 -10.32
C LEU A 183 0.91 -5.33 -11.19
N ASP A 184 0.94 -5.87 -12.40
CA ASP A 184 -0.19 -5.87 -13.32
C ASP A 184 -1.07 -7.13 -13.19
N TRP A 185 -0.67 -8.08 -12.33
CA TRP A 185 -1.41 -9.32 -12.09
C TRP A 185 -2.84 -9.05 -11.62
N LYS A 186 -3.77 -9.85 -12.14
CA LYS A 186 -5.16 -9.89 -11.72
C LYS A 186 -5.61 -11.32 -11.42
N PRO A 187 -6.62 -11.51 -10.54
CA PRO A 187 -7.21 -12.82 -10.27
C PRO A 187 -7.67 -13.56 -11.54
N GLU A 188 -8.14 -12.81 -12.56
CA GLU A 188 -8.62 -13.40 -13.80
C GLU A 188 -7.53 -14.03 -14.67
N ASP A 189 -6.26 -13.73 -14.42
CA ASP A 189 -5.12 -14.29 -15.14
C ASP A 189 -4.79 -15.71 -14.66
N VAL A 190 -5.33 -16.12 -13.51
CA VAL A 190 -5.11 -17.45 -12.93
C VAL A 190 -5.93 -18.49 -13.66
N GLN A 191 -5.26 -19.53 -14.18
CA GLN A 191 -5.92 -20.72 -14.71
C GLN A 191 -6.39 -21.62 -13.56
N PRO A 192 -7.71 -21.84 -13.38
CA PRO A 192 -8.22 -22.51 -12.19
C PRO A 192 -7.74 -23.97 -12.05
N ALA A 193 -7.66 -24.71 -13.16
CA ALA A 193 -7.18 -26.09 -13.14
C ALA A 193 -5.71 -26.20 -12.70
N GLU A 194 -4.83 -25.33 -13.23
CA GLU A 194 -3.42 -25.30 -12.85
C GLU A 194 -3.23 -24.82 -11.42
N PHE A 195 -4.01 -23.82 -11.00
CA PHE A 195 -4.01 -23.31 -9.65
C PHE A 195 -4.41 -24.39 -8.65
N VAL A 196 -5.48 -25.14 -8.90
CA VAL A 196 -5.91 -26.23 -8.00
C VAL A 196 -4.92 -27.39 -8.02
N ALA A 197 -4.35 -27.74 -9.17
CA ALA A 197 -3.30 -28.75 -9.24
C ALA A 197 -2.07 -28.38 -8.40
N LYS A 198 -1.68 -27.09 -8.41
CA LYS A 198 -0.53 -26.59 -7.65
C LYS A 198 -0.87 -26.38 -6.19
N TYR A 199 -1.93 -25.63 -5.88
CA TYR A 199 -2.27 -25.10 -4.56
C TYR A 199 -3.37 -25.88 -3.82
N GLY A 200 -4.13 -26.72 -4.51
CA GLY A 200 -5.32 -27.37 -3.96
C GLY A 200 -6.52 -26.43 -3.95
N GLN A 201 -7.46 -26.71 -3.07
CA GLN A 201 -8.64 -25.88 -2.81
C GLN A 201 -8.94 -25.89 -1.30
N PRO A 202 -9.72 -24.93 -0.78
CA PRO A 202 -10.08 -24.89 0.63
C PRO A 202 -10.83 -26.15 1.06
N HIS A 203 -10.69 -26.55 2.32
CA HIS A 203 -11.31 -27.78 2.84
C HIS A 203 -12.85 -27.71 2.85
N ASP A 204 -13.40 -26.51 3.02
CA ASP A 204 -14.83 -26.23 3.06
C ASP A 204 -15.41 -25.82 1.69
N ALA A 205 -14.61 -25.91 0.63
CA ALA A 205 -15.03 -25.57 -0.72
C ALA A 205 -16.22 -26.44 -1.15
N ARG A 206 -17.35 -25.79 -1.46
CA ARG A 206 -18.58 -26.45 -1.93
C ARG A 206 -18.50 -26.86 -3.40
N ASP A 207 -17.75 -26.10 -4.19
CA ASP A 207 -17.57 -26.30 -5.61
C ASP A 207 -16.16 -26.78 -5.93
N ASP A 208 -16.01 -27.56 -6.99
CA ASP A 208 -14.72 -27.95 -7.55
C ASP A 208 -14.09 -26.77 -8.29
N PHE A 209 -13.05 -26.16 -7.69
CA PHE A 209 -12.42 -24.95 -8.23
C PHE A 209 -11.71 -25.21 -9.56
N SER A 210 -11.29 -26.45 -9.83
CA SER A 210 -10.59 -26.80 -11.07
C SER A 210 -11.49 -26.67 -12.31
N LYS A 211 -12.82 -26.76 -12.12
CA LYS A 211 -13.83 -26.66 -13.17
C LYS A 211 -14.37 -25.25 -13.35
N LYS A 212 -13.98 -24.29 -12.49
CA LYS A 212 -14.41 -22.90 -12.63
C LYS A 212 -13.75 -22.28 -13.85
N LYS A 213 -14.45 -21.33 -14.47
CA LYS A 213 -13.90 -20.55 -15.59
C LYS A 213 -12.89 -19.51 -15.12
N LYS A 214 -13.10 -18.94 -13.94
CA LYS A 214 -12.25 -17.95 -13.28
C LYS A 214 -12.35 -18.15 -11.77
N LEU A 215 -11.27 -17.83 -11.07
CA LEU A 215 -11.26 -17.72 -9.61
C LEU A 215 -11.36 -16.24 -9.23
N THR A 216 -12.06 -15.98 -8.14
CA THR A 216 -12.09 -14.68 -7.47
C THR A 216 -10.85 -14.48 -6.60
N GLN A 217 -10.55 -13.23 -6.26
CA GLN A 217 -9.46 -12.91 -5.34
C GLN A 217 -9.59 -13.65 -4.00
N THR A 218 -10.81 -13.72 -3.46
CA THR A 218 -11.07 -14.38 -2.17
C THR A 218 -10.86 -15.89 -2.26
N GLU A 219 -11.33 -16.55 -3.33
CA GLU A 219 -11.10 -18.00 -3.52
C GLU A 219 -9.61 -18.35 -3.65
N ILE A 220 -8.86 -17.55 -4.41
CA ILE A 220 -7.40 -17.68 -4.51
C ILE A 220 -6.78 -17.49 -3.12
N GLY A 221 -7.13 -16.40 -2.45
CA GLY A 221 -6.52 -16.05 -1.18
C GLY A 221 -6.85 -17.01 -0.04
N GLU A 222 -8.07 -17.53 0.04
CA GLU A 222 -8.46 -18.56 1.02
C GLU A 222 -7.67 -19.84 0.80
N THR A 223 -7.53 -20.28 -0.45
CA THR A 223 -6.71 -21.45 -0.79
C THR A 223 -5.27 -21.28 -0.32
N LEU A 224 -4.67 -20.12 -0.61
CA LEU A 224 -3.29 -19.81 -0.22
C LEU A 224 -3.13 -19.65 1.29
N LYS A 225 -4.11 -19.02 1.95
CA LYS A 225 -4.15 -18.83 3.40
C LYS A 225 -4.15 -20.17 4.13
N GLU A 226 -5.02 -21.10 3.72
CA GLU A 226 -5.07 -22.45 4.30
C GLU A 226 -3.78 -23.23 4.00
N ARG A 227 -3.36 -23.28 2.73
CA ARG A 227 -2.19 -24.05 2.30
C ARG A 227 -0.92 -23.62 3.03
N TRP A 228 -0.73 -22.33 3.24
CA TRP A 228 0.47 -21.77 3.87
C TRP A 228 0.30 -21.47 5.36
N ASN A 229 -0.86 -21.84 5.93
CA ASN A 229 -1.23 -21.58 7.32
C ASN A 229 -0.95 -20.12 7.73
N ILE A 230 -1.46 -19.17 6.95
CA ILE A 230 -1.22 -17.74 7.14
C ILE A 230 -2.13 -17.20 8.24
N ASN A 231 -1.50 -16.81 9.36
CA ASN A 231 -2.17 -16.23 10.52
C ASN A 231 -1.47 -14.93 10.92
N PRO A 232 -1.81 -13.79 10.28
CA PRO A 232 -1.18 -12.51 10.58
C PRO A 232 -1.48 -12.06 12.01
N PRO A 233 -0.52 -11.44 12.71
CA PRO A 233 -0.74 -11.01 14.08
C PRO A 233 -1.73 -9.84 14.16
N THR A 234 -2.71 -9.92 15.05
CA THR A 234 -3.69 -8.85 15.30
C THR A 234 -3.53 -8.22 16.69
N ASN A 235 -2.47 -8.61 17.41
CA ASN A 235 -2.13 -8.09 18.72
C ASN A 235 -0.97 -7.09 18.66
N CYS A 236 -0.72 -6.38 19.76
CA CYS A 236 0.31 -5.34 19.82
C CYS A 236 1.72 -5.88 19.54
N GLN A 237 2.03 -7.10 19.98
CA GLN A 237 3.38 -7.68 19.81
C GLN A 237 3.74 -7.97 18.35
N GLY A 238 2.75 -8.00 17.45
CA GLY A 238 3.01 -8.14 16.01
C GLY A 238 3.84 -7.00 15.42
N CYS A 239 3.68 -5.77 15.94
CA CYS A 239 4.27 -4.57 15.34
C CYS A 239 4.85 -3.57 16.35
N HIS A 240 4.40 -3.58 17.61
CA HIS A 240 4.82 -2.62 18.65
C HIS A 240 5.78 -3.28 19.62
N ARG A 241 7.06 -3.31 19.24
CA ARG A 241 8.14 -3.95 20.00
C ARG A 241 9.37 -3.06 20.04
#